data_AF-A0A6B9TB65-F1
#
_entry.id   AF-A0A6B9TB65-F1
#
_cell.length_a   1.000
_cell.length_b   1.000
_cell.length_c   1.000
_cell.angle_alpha   90.00
_cell.angle_beta   90.00
_cell.angle_gamma   90.00
#
_symmetry.space_group_name_H-M   'P 1'
#
loop_
_entity.id
_entity.type
_entity.pdbx_description
1 polymer ?
#
loop_
_entity_poly.entity_id
_entity_poly.type
_entity_poly.pdbx_seq_one_letter_code
_entity_poly.pdbx_strand_id
1 'polypeptide(L)'
;MSESVYCGCLEQPYNHNDWRYNQIKEELCFTYLSTICAFLGATLERKTRPMDNAGVDATIELPPNGTRKSPLRIDVQLKGTSVPRFDDLNESIVFSLKKDLYNIMCSPRTTPWLLMILVLPIEVERWVVVTDEDLISSGTMIWCDVSSSEAMVGDSEVKIRIPTTNKVTEQWLHHALFSQLEMMQ
;
A
#
# COMPACT_ATOMS: atom_id res chain seq x y z
N MET A 1 -17.36 -4.63 -33.41
CA MET A 1 -17.45 -5.01 -31.99
C MET A 1 -16.09 -4.68 -31.40
N SER A 2 -15.99 -3.68 -30.52
CA SER A 2 -14.76 -3.51 -29.75
C SER A 2 -14.65 -4.72 -28.83
N GLU A 3 -13.59 -5.50 -28.96
CA GLU A 3 -13.31 -6.55 -27.98
C GLU A 3 -13.17 -5.88 -26.61
N SER A 4 -14.02 -6.26 -25.66
CA SER A 4 -13.88 -5.82 -24.29
C SER A 4 -12.58 -6.41 -23.74
N VAL A 5 -11.64 -5.56 -23.34
CA VAL A 5 -10.47 -6.01 -22.59
C VAL A 5 -10.92 -6.33 -21.17
N TYR A 6 -10.98 -7.61 -20.83
CA TYR A 6 -11.20 -8.03 -19.45
C TYR A 6 -9.90 -7.94 -18.67
N CYS A 7 -9.96 -7.49 -17.42
CA CYS A 7 -8.80 -7.46 -16.54
C CYS A 7 -8.17 -8.87 -16.41
N GLY A 8 -6.88 -8.98 -16.73
CA GLY A 8 -6.19 -10.28 -16.80
C GLY A 8 -6.39 -11.04 -18.12
N CYS A 9 -6.98 -10.42 -19.16
CA CYS A 9 -7.11 -10.90 -20.54
C CYS A 9 -7.95 -12.19 -20.73
N LEU A 10 -8.98 -12.44 -19.93
CA LEU A 10 -9.65 -13.76 -19.91
C LEU A 10 -11.19 -13.67 -20.01
N GLU A 11 -11.79 -14.71 -20.60
CA GLU A 11 -13.18 -14.76 -21.07
C GLU A 11 -14.26 -14.58 -19.98
N GLN A 12 -13.91 -14.72 -18.68
CA GLN A 12 -14.85 -14.58 -17.55
C GLN A 12 -14.16 -14.04 -16.29
N PRO A 13 -14.87 -13.30 -15.41
CA PRO A 13 -14.32 -12.77 -14.17
C PRO A 13 -14.01 -13.86 -13.12
N TYR A 14 -12.98 -13.62 -12.31
CA TYR A 14 -12.60 -14.50 -11.19
C TYR A 14 -13.27 -14.11 -9.86
N ASN A 15 -13.19 -15.01 -8.88
CA ASN A 15 -13.40 -14.63 -7.50
C ASN A 15 -12.42 -13.49 -7.12
N HIS A 16 -12.87 -12.50 -6.37
CA HIS A 16 -12.02 -11.38 -5.97
C HIS A 16 -10.75 -11.80 -5.23
N ASN A 17 -10.73 -12.95 -4.55
CA ASN A 17 -9.54 -13.44 -3.84
C ASN A 17 -8.70 -14.43 -4.66
N ASP A 18 -9.01 -14.62 -5.95
CA ASP A 18 -8.19 -15.43 -6.86
C ASP A 18 -6.77 -14.85 -6.98
N TRP A 19 -5.77 -15.74 -7.06
CA TRP A 19 -4.37 -15.34 -7.11
C TRP A 19 -4.04 -14.41 -8.28
N ARG A 20 -4.74 -14.53 -9.42
CA ARG A 20 -4.57 -13.65 -10.58
C ARG A 20 -4.96 -12.21 -10.29
N TYR A 21 -6.14 -12.02 -9.68
CA TYR A 21 -6.59 -10.71 -9.25
C TYR A 21 -5.73 -10.15 -8.12
N ASN A 22 -5.23 -11.00 -7.23
CA ASN A 22 -4.31 -10.54 -6.18
C ASN A 22 -2.96 -10.07 -6.77
N GLN A 23 -2.44 -10.75 -7.80
CA GLN A 23 -1.24 -10.30 -8.50
C GLN A 23 -1.46 -8.96 -9.20
N ILE A 24 -2.62 -8.77 -9.86
CA ILE A 24 -2.96 -7.48 -10.49
C ILE A 24 -3.08 -6.37 -9.43
N LYS A 25 -3.77 -6.63 -8.31
CA LYS A 25 -3.85 -5.68 -7.19
C LYS A 25 -2.48 -5.29 -6.67
N GLU A 26 -1.56 -6.24 -6.53
CA GLU A 26 -0.19 -5.98 -6.09
C GLU A 26 0.50 -5.02 -7.07
N GLU A 27 0.46 -5.30 -8.37
CA GLU A 27 1.06 -4.42 -9.39
C GLU A 27 0.37 -3.04 -9.44
N LEU A 28 -0.94 -2.97 -9.16
CA LEU A 28 -1.66 -1.69 -9.02
C LEU A 28 -1.25 -0.93 -7.75
N CYS A 29 -0.91 -1.60 -6.65
CA CYS A 29 -0.33 -0.93 -5.48
C CYS A 29 1.00 -0.26 -5.84
N PHE A 30 1.88 -0.99 -6.56
CA PHE A 30 3.14 -0.42 -7.05
C PHE A 30 2.90 0.75 -7.98
N THR A 31 1.97 0.62 -8.93
CA THR A 31 1.63 1.68 -9.90
C THR A 31 1.10 2.95 -9.21
N TYR A 32 0.18 2.79 -8.24
CA TYR A 32 -0.37 3.90 -7.48
C TYR A 32 0.73 4.67 -6.74
N LEU A 33 1.59 3.95 -6.01
CA LEU A 33 2.67 4.57 -5.25
C LEU A 33 3.77 5.14 -6.14
N SER A 34 4.16 4.44 -7.20
CA SER A 34 5.22 4.90 -8.10
C SER A 34 4.83 6.21 -8.78
N THR A 35 3.55 6.40 -9.11
CA THR A 35 3.03 7.64 -9.68
C THR A 35 3.20 8.80 -8.71
N ILE A 36 2.80 8.61 -7.45
CA ILE A 36 3.00 9.63 -6.40
C ILE A 36 4.49 9.88 -6.15
N CYS A 37 5.30 8.83 -6.04
CA CYS A 37 6.74 8.95 -5.81
C CYS A 37 7.41 9.74 -6.93
N ALA A 38 7.09 9.42 -8.20
CA ALA A 38 7.62 10.14 -9.35
C ALA A 38 7.25 11.63 -9.32
N PHE A 39 6.01 11.96 -8.96
CA PHE A 39 5.57 13.35 -8.80
C PHE A 39 6.37 14.09 -7.71
N LEU A 40 6.68 13.41 -6.60
CA LEU A 40 7.45 13.97 -5.49
C LEU A 40 8.98 13.95 -5.71
N GLY A 41 9.48 13.36 -6.80
CA GLY A 41 10.91 13.14 -7.01
C GLY A 41 11.52 12.07 -6.09
N ALA A 42 10.69 11.20 -5.52
CA ALA A 42 11.09 10.02 -4.76
C ALA A 42 11.19 8.78 -5.64
N THR A 43 11.91 7.76 -5.18
CA THR A 43 11.95 6.44 -5.79
C THR A 43 11.05 5.47 -5.03
N LEU A 44 10.50 4.47 -5.73
CA LEU A 44 9.85 3.30 -5.14
C LEU A 44 10.67 2.07 -5.53
N GLU A 45 11.50 1.59 -4.61
CA GLU A 45 12.37 0.44 -4.85
C GLU A 45 11.66 -0.86 -4.43
N ARG A 46 11.23 -1.67 -5.40
CA ARG A 46 10.70 -3.02 -5.14
C ARG A 46 11.80 -3.90 -4.56
N LYS A 47 11.49 -4.62 -3.49
CA LYS A 47 12.43 -5.50 -2.83
C LYS A 47 12.55 -6.86 -3.50
N THR A 48 13.73 -7.45 -3.34
CA THR A 48 14.02 -8.81 -3.80
C THR A 48 13.48 -9.84 -2.81
N ARG A 49 13.42 -11.11 -3.24
CA ARG A 49 12.82 -12.23 -2.48
C ARG A 49 13.19 -12.30 -0.99
N PRO A 50 14.45 -12.10 -0.56
CA PRO A 50 14.78 -12.17 0.86
C PRO A 50 14.03 -11.13 1.71
N MET A 51 13.90 -9.90 1.21
CA MET A 51 13.22 -8.80 1.90
C MET A 51 11.71 -8.86 1.74
N ASP A 52 11.22 -9.25 0.55
CA ASP A 52 9.81 -9.55 0.25
C ASP A 52 9.27 -10.65 1.20
N ASN A 53 10.04 -11.73 1.39
CA ASN A 53 9.70 -12.79 2.35
C ASN A 53 9.69 -12.32 3.81
N ALA A 54 10.39 -11.23 4.13
CA ALA A 54 10.37 -10.58 5.44
C ALA A 54 9.20 -9.57 5.58
N GLY A 55 8.41 -9.38 4.51
CA GLY A 55 7.23 -8.50 4.46
C GLY A 55 7.50 -7.09 3.96
N VAL A 56 8.74 -6.76 3.58
CA VAL A 56 9.03 -5.44 3.01
C VAL A 56 8.93 -5.56 1.51
N ASP A 57 7.81 -5.13 0.94
CA ASP A 57 7.56 -5.21 -0.51
C ASP A 57 8.34 -4.13 -1.27
N ALA A 58 8.46 -2.94 -0.65
CA ALA A 58 9.19 -1.82 -1.24
C ALA A 58 9.77 -0.85 -0.19
N THR A 59 10.69 -0.01 -0.63
CA THR A 59 11.10 1.20 0.09
C THR A 59 10.78 2.42 -0.76
N ILE A 60 10.11 3.41 -0.16
CA ILE A 60 9.98 4.75 -0.69
C ILE A 60 11.20 5.54 -0.22
N GLU A 61 11.94 6.15 -1.15
CA GLU A 61 13.15 6.90 -0.82
C GLU A 61 13.18 8.26 -1.50
N LEU A 62 13.32 9.33 -0.72
CA LEU A 62 13.57 10.67 -1.23
C LEU A 62 15.08 10.95 -1.16
N PRO A 63 15.77 11.17 -2.30
CA PRO A 63 17.22 11.28 -2.33
C PRO A 63 17.72 12.51 -1.55
N PRO A 64 18.96 12.52 -1.05
CA PRO A 64 19.54 13.73 -0.44
C PRO A 64 19.58 14.88 -1.45
N ASN A 65 19.69 16.10 -0.95
CA ASN A 65 19.81 17.31 -1.77
C ASN A 65 20.82 18.29 -1.16
N GLY A 66 20.85 19.53 -1.66
CA GLY A 66 21.79 20.55 -1.19
C GLY A 66 21.74 20.82 0.31
N THR A 67 20.55 20.75 0.91
CA THR A 67 20.30 21.06 2.34
C THR A 67 20.19 19.81 3.22
N ARG A 68 19.70 18.69 2.67
CA ARG A 68 19.54 17.43 3.38
C ARG A 68 20.58 16.42 2.91
N LYS A 69 21.53 16.06 3.79
CA LYS A 69 22.65 15.15 3.46
C LYS A 69 22.31 13.67 3.45
N SER A 70 21.21 13.27 4.09
CA SER A 70 20.73 11.88 4.14
C SER A 70 19.43 11.71 3.34
N PRO A 71 19.19 10.54 2.72
CA PRO A 71 17.88 10.24 2.17
C PRO A 71 16.83 10.11 3.28
N LEU A 72 15.56 10.32 2.91
CA LEU A 72 14.40 10.01 3.77
C LEU A 72 13.78 8.71 3.26
N ARG A 73 13.39 7.81 4.16
CA ARG A 73 13.00 6.44 3.78
C ARG A 73 11.77 5.97 4.52
N ILE A 74 10.88 5.28 3.82
CA ILE A 74 9.74 4.58 4.43
C ILE A 74 9.69 3.20 3.79
N ASP A 75 9.80 2.15 4.61
CA ASP A 75 9.53 0.79 4.16
C ASP A 75 8.01 0.57 4.12
N VAL A 76 7.54 -0.21 3.14
CA VAL A 76 6.10 -0.48 2.98
C VAL A 76 5.83 -1.96 2.77
N GLN A 77 4.81 -2.45 3.46
CA GLN A 77 4.09 -3.67 3.08
C GLN A 77 2.83 -3.24 2.34
N LEU A 78 2.67 -3.70 1.11
CA LEU A 78 1.54 -3.46 0.25
C LEU A 78 0.54 -4.62 0.34
N LYS A 79 -0.74 -4.26 0.41
CA LYS A 79 -1.86 -5.17 0.24
C LYS A 79 -2.90 -4.51 -0.65
N GLY A 80 -3.69 -5.31 -1.36
CA GLY A 80 -4.79 -4.80 -2.16
C GLY A 80 -6.07 -5.57 -1.89
N THR A 81 -7.20 -4.88 -1.88
CA THR A 81 -8.53 -5.48 -1.77
C THR A 81 -9.53 -4.74 -2.63
N SER A 82 -10.51 -5.45 -3.16
CA SER A 82 -11.69 -4.88 -3.85
C SER A 82 -12.99 -5.19 -3.12
N VAL A 83 -12.89 -5.84 -1.96
CA VAL A 83 -13.99 -6.25 -1.08
C VAL A 83 -13.62 -5.92 0.37
N PRO A 84 -13.39 -4.63 0.70
CA PRO A 84 -13.02 -4.22 2.04
C PRO A 84 -14.12 -4.58 3.05
N ARG A 85 -13.72 -4.95 4.27
CA ARG A 85 -14.62 -5.06 5.41
C ARG A 85 -14.54 -3.77 6.20
N PHE A 86 -15.69 -3.15 6.44
CA PHE A 86 -15.79 -1.97 7.29
C PHE A 86 -16.22 -2.37 8.70
N ASP A 87 -15.95 -1.49 9.66
CA ASP A 87 -16.59 -1.58 10.97
C ASP A 87 -18.06 -1.14 10.94
N ASP A 88 -18.75 -1.31 12.06
CA ASP A 88 -20.19 -1.05 12.15
C ASP A 88 -20.57 0.42 11.87
N LEU A 89 -19.60 1.35 11.99
CA LEU A 89 -19.77 2.78 11.75
C LEU A 89 -19.32 3.22 10.34
N ASN A 90 -18.73 2.32 9.55
CA ASN A 90 -18.07 2.63 8.27
C ASN A 90 -16.95 3.68 8.36
N GLU A 91 -16.35 3.87 9.53
CA GLU A 91 -15.27 4.84 9.74
C GLU A 91 -13.91 4.22 9.49
N SER A 92 -13.78 2.90 9.71
CA SER A 92 -12.54 2.16 9.54
C SER A 92 -12.69 0.93 8.65
N ILE A 93 -11.62 0.60 7.94
CA ILE A 93 -11.46 -0.72 7.32
C ILE A 93 -10.87 -1.68 8.35
N VAL A 94 -11.47 -2.86 8.46
CA VAL A 94 -11.00 -3.96 9.29
C VAL A 94 -10.20 -4.92 8.41
N PHE A 95 -8.90 -5.00 8.65
CA PHE A 95 -7.99 -5.85 7.87
C PHE A 95 -7.36 -6.93 8.75
N SER A 96 -7.38 -8.18 8.28
CA SER A 96 -6.66 -9.29 8.92
C SER A 96 -5.22 -9.34 8.41
N LEU A 97 -4.25 -9.13 9.30
CA LEU A 97 -2.83 -9.31 9.01
C LEU A 97 -2.33 -10.61 9.67
N LYS A 98 -1.46 -11.35 8.99
CA LYS A 98 -0.82 -12.53 9.60
C LYS A 98 -0.04 -12.10 10.85
N LYS A 99 -0.21 -12.83 11.95
CA LYS A 99 0.43 -12.50 13.24
C LYS A 99 1.95 -12.35 13.11
N ASP A 100 2.61 -13.27 12.42
CA ASP A 100 4.08 -13.25 12.33
C ASP A 100 4.57 -11.98 11.64
N LEU A 101 3.90 -11.56 10.56
CA LEU A 101 4.18 -10.30 9.89
C LEU A 101 3.87 -9.10 10.80
N TYR A 102 2.70 -9.09 11.44
CA TYR A 102 2.33 -8.03 12.40
C TYR A 102 3.38 -7.87 13.50
N ASN A 103 3.79 -8.96 14.15
CA ASN A 103 4.79 -8.93 15.23
C ASN A 103 6.16 -8.42 14.76
N ILE A 104 6.58 -8.79 13.54
CA ILE A 104 7.81 -8.26 12.94
C ILE A 104 7.66 -6.76 12.65
N MET A 105 6.49 -6.32 12.17
CA MET A 105 6.20 -4.89 11.93
C MET A 105 6.19 -4.05 13.22
N CYS A 106 5.69 -4.60 14.33
CA CYS A 106 5.71 -3.94 15.64
C CYS A 106 7.11 -3.81 16.26
N SER A 107 8.11 -4.52 15.73
CA SER A 107 9.46 -4.52 16.30
C SER A 107 10.16 -3.17 16.09
N PRO A 108 10.96 -2.69 17.08
CA PRO A 108 11.73 -1.46 16.97
C PRO A 108 12.61 -1.41 15.72
N ARG A 109 12.66 -0.25 15.07
CA ARG A 109 13.32 -0.04 13.78
C ARG A 109 13.76 1.40 13.59
N THR A 110 14.77 1.59 12.75
CA THR A 110 15.31 2.91 12.40
C THR A 110 14.62 3.54 11.19
N THR A 111 13.99 2.72 10.34
CA THR A 111 13.20 3.18 9.18
C THR A 111 11.73 2.90 9.46
N PRO A 112 10.83 3.90 9.36
CA PRO A 112 9.39 3.68 9.48
C PRO A 112 8.91 2.57 8.54
N TRP A 113 8.02 1.70 9.00
CA TRP A 113 7.44 0.65 8.17
C TRP A 113 5.92 0.68 8.25
N LEU A 114 5.30 1.02 7.13
CA LEU A 114 3.86 1.21 7.04
C LEU A 114 3.20 0.04 6.32
N LEU A 115 2.01 -0.35 6.80
CA LEU A 115 1.08 -1.15 6.03
C LEU A 115 0.28 -0.21 5.15
N MET A 116 0.30 -0.42 3.84
CA MET A 116 -0.50 0.32 2.87
C MET A 116 -1.46 -0.62 2.13
N ILE A 117 -2.73 -0.24 2.08
CA ILE A 117 -3.80 -1.05 1.50
C ILE A 117 -4.46 -0.27 0.37
N LEU A 118 -4.31 -0.73 -0.87
CA LEU A 118 -5.08 -0.22 -1.99
C LEU A 118 -6.49 -0.81 -1.97
N VAL A 119 -7.49 0.06 -1.86
CA VAL A 119 -8.90 -0.31 -1.90
C VAL A 119 -9.44 0.02 -3.30
N LEU A 120 -9.64 -1.02 -4.09
CA LEU A 120 -10.17 -0.95 -5.45
C LEU A 120 -11.71 -1.07 -5.45
N PRO A 121 -12.38 -0.58 -6.50
CA PRO A 121 -13.80 -0.87 -6.70
C PRO A 121 -14.04 -2.37 -6.93
N ILE A 122 -15.26 -2.83 -6.65
CA ILE A 122 -15.66 -4.22 -6.91
C ILE A 122 -15.75 -4.51 -8.42
N GLU A 123 -16.10 -3.51 -9.24
CA GLU A 123 -16.11 -3.65 -10.69
C GLU A 123 -14.67 -3.61 -11.24
N VAL A 124 -14.19 -4.75 -11.72
CA VAL A 124 -12.79 -4.95 -12.11
C VAL A 124 -12.44 -4.15 -13.37
N GLU A 125 -13.41 -3.96 -14.26
CA GLU A 125 -13.32 -3.11 -15.45
C GLU A 125 -13.07 -1.63 -15.12
N ARG A 126 -13.29 -1.21 -13.86
CA ARG A 126 -13.00 0.14 -13.41
C ARG A 126 -11.60 0.30 -12.83
N TRP A 127 -10.84 -0.78 -12.64
CA TRP A 127 -9.53 -0.72 -11.98
C TRP A 127 -8.54 0.14 -12.78
N VAL A 128 -8.50 -0.06 -14.10
CA VAL A 128 -7.72 0.74 -15.03
C VAL A 128 -8.59 1.12 -16.21
N VAL A 129 -8.71 2.42 -16.45
CA VAL A 129 -9.43 2.97 -17.60
C VAL A 129 -8.49 3.91 -18.34
N VAL A 130 -8.36 3.71 -19.64
CA VAL A 130 -7.65 4.63 -20.54
C VAL A 130 -8.68 5.28 -21.43
N THR A 131 -8.73 6.61 -21.38
CA THR A 131 -9.53 7.44 -22.29
C THR A 131 -8.60 8.18 -23.25
N ASP A 132 -9.15 8.99 -24.13
CA ASP A 132 -8.35 9.83 -25.04
C ASP A 132 -7.51 10.88 -24.29
N GLU A 133 -7.90 11.22 -23.06
CA GLU A 133 -7.33 12.33 -22.28
C GLU A 133 -6.61 11.83 -21.01
N ASP A 134 -7.06 10.71 -20.44
CA ASP A 134 -6.67 10.27 -19.11
C ASP A 134 -6.24 8.79 -19.05
N LEU A 135 -5.29 8.51 -18.17
CA LEU A 135 -5.05 7.19 -17.59
C LEU A 135 -5.55 7.22 -16.14
N ILE A 136 -6.61 6.45 -15.86
CA ILE A 136 -7.22 6.37 -14.54
C ILE A 136 -6.88 5.02 -13.92
N SER A 137 -6.09 5.03 -12.86
CA SER A 137 -5.94 3.89 -11.95
C SER A 137 -6.84 4.12 -10.74
N SER A 138 -8.00 3.48 -10.71
CA SER A 138 -9.01 3.67 -9.66
C SER A 138 -8.54 3.13 -8.31
N GLY A 139 -9.20 3.61 -7.25
CA GLY A 139 -9.03 3.14 -5.89
C GLY A 139 -8.48 4.21 -4.97
N THR A 140 -8.43 3.90 -3.68
CA THR A 140 -7.80 4.76 -2.67
C THR A 140 -6.87 3.90 -1.84
N MET A 141 -5.62 4.31 -1.74
CA MET A 141 -4.68 3.67 -0.83
C MET A 141 -4.82 4.30 0.55
N ILE A 142 -4.95 3.45 1.57
CA ILE A 142 -4.91 3.86 2.98
C ILE A 142 -3.67 3.31 3.68
N TRP A 143 -3.24 3.96 4.76
CA TRP A 143 -2.03 3.58 5.49
C TRP A 143 -2.30 3.36 6.98
N CYS A 144 -1.45 2.53 7.59
CA CYS A 144 -1.43 2.26 9.02
C CYS A 144 0.01 2.06 9.48
N ASP A 145 0.36 2.73 10.59
CA ASP A 145 1.56 2.42 11.36
C ASP A 145 1.18 1.46 12.50
N VAL A 146 1.84 0.31 12.56
CA VAL A 146 1.65 -0.69 13.62
C VAL A 146 2.81 -0.74 14.61
N SER A 147 3.85 0.07 14.42
CA SER A 147 5.08 0.05 15.23
C SER A 147 4.85 0.37 16.70
N SER A 148 3.80 1.14 17.03
CA SER A 148 3.44 1.49 18.41
C SER A 148 2.55 0.46 19.10
N SER A 149 2.31 -0.70 18.48
CA SER A 149 1.38 -1.71 18.99
C SER A 149 2.10 -2.89 19.63
N GLU A 150 1.50 -3.48 20.66
CA GLU A 150 2.08 -4.64 21.34
C GLU A 150 2.07 -5.88 20.45
N ALA A 151 3.11 -6.69 20.56
CA ALA A 151 3.19 -7.99 19.88
C ALA A 151 2.09 -8.93 20.41
N MET A 152 1.42 -9.63 19.50
CA MET A 152 0.31 -10.51 19.84
C MET A 152 0.79 -11.94 20.09
N VAL A 153 0.20 -12.59 21.09
CA VAL A 153 0.36 -14.02 21.42
C VAL A 153 -0.96 -14.74 21.15
N GLY A 154 -0.90 -16.00 20.67
CA GLY A 154 -2.10 -16.80 20.36
C GLY A 154 -2.42 -16.83 18.87
N ASP A 155 -3.57 -16.26 18.48
CA ASP A 155 -4.20 -16.34 17.15
C ASP A 155 -3.25 -16.17 15.96
N SER A 156 -3.58 -16.81 14.83
CA SER A 156 -2.75 -16.75 13.62
C SER A 156 -2.86 -15.43 12.85
N GLU A 157 -3.89 -14.63 13.14
CA GLU A 157 -4.16 -13.33 12.51
C GLU A 157 -4.47 -12.26 13.55
N VAL A 158 -4.12 -11.02 13.21
CA VAL A 158 -4.42 -9.83 14.00
C VAL A 158 -5.35 -8.93 13.17
N LYS A 159 -6.46 -8.51 13.78
CA LYS A 159 -7.40 -7.57 13.16
C LYS A 159 -6.97 -6.13 13.44
N ILE A 160 -6.62 -5.41 12.39
CA ILE A 160 -6.23 -4.01 12.45
C ILE A 160 -7.40 -3.17 11.96
N ARG A 161 -7.70 -2.08 12.68
CA ARG A 161 -8.70 -1.08 12.27
C ARG A 161 -7.97 0.13 11.73
N ILE A 162 -8.22 0.46 10.46
CA ILE A 162 -7.53 1.54 9.76
C ILE A 162 -8.57 2.59 9.38
N PRO A 163 -8.48 3.82 9.92
CA PRO A 163 -9.40 4.89 9.58
C PRO A 163 -9.43 5.14 8.07
N THR A 164 -10.62 5.30 7.51
CA THR A 164 -10.82 5.62 6.08
C THR A 164 -10.27 6.99 5.69
N THR A 165 -9.97 7.83 6.68
CA THR A 165 -9.30 9.13 6.53
C THR A 165 -7.79 9.02 6.37
N ASN A 166 -7.16 7.88 6.70
CA ASN A 166 -5.72 7.65 6.54
C ASN A 166 -5.33 7.42 5.07
N LYS A 167 -5.59 8.39 4.21
CA LYS A 167 -5.34 8.26 2.77
C LYS A 167 -3.89 8.55 2.42
N VAL A 168 -3.32 7.73 1.54
CA VAL A 168 -2.03 8.00 0.91
C VAL A 168 -2.28 8.92 -0.29
N THR A 169 -2.05 10.21 -0.07
CA THR A 169 -1.99 11.24 -1.11
C THR A 169 -0.55 11.72 -1.29
N GLU A 170 -0.29 12.48 -2.34
CA GLU A 170 0.97 13.17 -2.57
C GLU A 170 1.34 14.12 -1.44
N GLN A 171 0.38 14.89 -0.90
CA GLN A 171 0.64 15.79 0.23
C GLN A 171 0.95 15.00 1.49
N TRP A 172 0.18 13.93 1.76
CA TRP A 172 0.43 13.10 2.92
C TRP A 172 1.80 12.42 2.85
N LEU A 173 2.15 11.82 1.71
CA LEU A 173 3.43 11.11 1.57
C LEU A 173 4.61 12.08 1.67
N HIS A 174 4.49 13.28 1.08
CA HIS A 174 5.46 14.34 1.28
C HIS A 174 5.63 14.66 2.77
N HIS A 175 4.54 14.89 3.51
CA HIS A 175 4.63 15.17 4.94
C HIS A 175 5.24 14.00 5.74
N ALA A 176 4.83 12.76 5.46
CA ALA A 176 5.32 11.56 6.14
C ALA A 176 6.82 11.31 5.93
N LEU A 177 7.37 11.65 4.75
CA LEU A 177 8.81 11.57 4.52
C LEU A 177 9.57 12.59 5.37
N PHE A 178 9.07 13.83 5.47
CA PHE A 178 9.76 14.92 6.14
C PHE A 178 9.58 14.96 7.66
N SER A 179 8.52 14.36 8.22
CA SER A 179 8.34 14.25 9.68
C SER A 179 9.48 13.47 10.36
N GLN A 180 10.19 12.62 9.62
CA GLN A 180 11.37 11.91 10.10
C GLN A 180 12.50 12.87 10.53
N LEU A 181 12.56 14.08 9.97
CA LEU A 181 13.53 15.09 10.38
C LEU A 181 13.20 15.71 11.73
N GLU A 182 11.93 15.74 12.12
CA GLU A 182 11.46 16.27 13.41
C GLU A 182 11.77 15.27 14.55
N MET A 183 11.77 13.98 14.24
CA MET A 183 12.10 12.90 15.19
C MET A 183 13.60 12.77 15.49
N MET A 184 14.47 13.48 14.76
CA MET A 184 15.94 13.43 14.91
C MET A 184 16.51 14.65 15.67
N GLN A 185 15.65 15.55 16.17
CA GLN A 185 16.00 16.70 17.01
C GLN A 185 15.74 16.40 18.49
#